data_AF-A0AAD7BZQ4-F1
#
_entry.id   AF-A0AAD7BZQ4-F1
#
_cell.length_a   1.000
_cell.length_b   1.000
_cell.length_c   1.000
_cell.angle_alpha   90.00
_cell.angle_beta   90.00
_cell.angle_gamma   90.00
#
_symmetry.space_group_name_H-M   'P 1'
#
loop_
_entity.id
_entity.type
_entity.pdbx_description
1 polymer ?
#
loop_
_entity_poly.entity_id
_entity_poly.type
_entity_poly.pdbx_seq_one_letter_code
_entity_poly.pdbx_strand_id
1 'polypeptide(L)'
;MFSATLFFGLLSISTKVFAAGPCPPNLNTFADYAILGANGAYDSDSTVSQITGDVGSVSGSLGINATLSTDGTYSTSPIVTGKIYTGNYVSPTPAKLQTGLADLHTAYNDLMGRTSPNFVNLNGGNLGGRTLSPGLYNFPGGVTISSTLTITGSANDYYIFQIQGALNHYSQIVLSGGIIPENIFWGVAGTATFYATSHFEGILIGGGPVWFQDYGTGDDRIPLSGTGRFASFAFVEFQDATIISREWRGFDSCRELAMTAL
;
A
#
# COMPACT_ATOMS: atom_id res chain seq x y z
N MET A 1 12.20 28.11 -65.42
CA MET A 1 11.29 27.60 -64.38
C MET A 1 12.12 26.78 -63.41
N PHE A 2 12.46 27.32 -62.24
CA PHE A 2 13.09 26.55 -61.16
C PHE A 2 12.11 26.51 -60.00
N SER A 3 11.58 25.32 -59.73
CA SER A 3 10.64 25.05 -58.65
C SER A 3 11.43 24.69 -57.40
N ALA A 4 11.35 25.52 -56.36
CA ALA A 4 11.92 25.23 -55.05
C ALA A 4 10.86 24.53 -54.19
N THR A 5 11.06 23.25 -53.91
CA THR A 5 10.17 22.47 -53.03
C THR A 5 10.67 22.63 -51.59
N LEU A 6 9.88 23.30 -50.75
CA LEU A 6 10.17 23.50 -49.34
C LEU A 6 9.73 22.27 -48.52
N PHE A 7 10.68 21.53 -47.95
CA PHE A 7 10.40 20.44 -47.02
C PHE A 7 10.16 21.01 -45.61
N PHE A 8 8.92 20.93 -45.12
CA PHE A 8 8.64 21.09 -43.69
C PHE A 8 8.98 19.78 -42.98
N GLY A 9 10.14 19.74 -42.31
CA GLY A 9 10.46 18.64 -41.40
C GLY A 9 9.50 18.65 -40.21
N LEU A 10 8.72 17.59 -40.04
CA LEU A 10 7.87 17.40 -38.87
C LEU A 10 8.78 17.16 -37.64
N LEU A 11 9.03 18.22 -36.88
CA LEU A 11 9.77 18.12 -35.62
C LEU A 11 8.89 17.34 -34.63
N SER A 12 9.19 16.05 -34.46
CA SER A 12 8.53 15.19 -33.47
C SER A 12 9.04 15.60 -32.09
N ILE A 13 8.32 16.53 -31.43
CA ILE A 13 8.58 16.88 -30.04
C ILE A 13 8.10 15.69 -29.19
N SER A 14 9.03 14.85 -28.77
CA SER A 14 8.75 13.81 -27.76
C SER A 14 8.45 14.51 -26.44
N THR A 15 7.17 14.76 -26.14
CA THR A 15 6.75 15.26 -24.83
C THR A 15 7.03 14.16 -23.80
N LYS A 16 8.11 14.30 -23.03
CA LYS A 16 8.28 13.51 -21.82
C LYS A 16 7.16 13.90 -20.86
N VAL A 17 6.24 12.97 -20.58
CA VAL A 17 5.24 13.14 -19.53
C VAL A 17 5.97 12.94 -18.22
N PHE A 18 6.19 14.02 -17.47
CA PHE A 18 6.81 13.93 -16.15
C PHE A 18 5.82 13.37 -15.14
N ALA A 19 6.27 12.41 -14.34
CA ALA A 19 5.57 11.94 -13.16
C ALA A 19 5.31 13.11 -12.20
N ALA A 20 4.05 13.32 -11.79
CA ALA A 20 3.70 14.26 -10.75
C ALA A 20 3.79 13.61 -9.36
N GLY A 21 4.11 14.43 -8.35
CA GLY A 21 4.22 13.98 -6.96
C GLY A 21 5.65 13.60 -6.54
N PRO A 22 5.84 13.21 -5.27
CA PRO A 22 7.14 12.84 -4.73
C PRO A 22 7.59 11.47 -5.26
N CYS A 23 8.90 11.25 -5.36
CA CYS A 23 9.40 9.93 -5.72
C CYS A 23 8.95 8.85 -4.73
N PRO A 24 8.61 7.63 -5.19
CA PRO A 24 8.15 6.58 -4.31
C PRO A 24 9.23 6.19 -3.30
N PRO A 25 8.88 5.81 -2.06
CA PRO A 25 9.82 5.21 -1.13
C PRO A 25 10.30 3.85 -1.65
N ASN A 26 11.52 3.47 -1.28
CA ASN A 26 12.04 2.15 -1.63
C ASN A 26 11.47 1.09 -0.69
N LEU A 27 10.80 0.10 -1.27
CA LEU A 27 10.17 -0.99 -0.52
C LEU A 27 11.09 -2.21 -0.34
N ASN A 28 12.15 -2.36 -1.15
CA ASN A 28 13.06 -3.52 -1.11
C ASN A 28 12.33 -4.86 -0.89
N THR A 29 12.76 -5.70 0.07
CA THR A 29 12.18 -7.03 0.34
C THR A 29 10.86 -6.97 1.10
N PHE A 30 10.46 -5.81 1.64
CA PHE A 30 9.09 -5.64 2.14
C PHE A 30 8.06 -5.77 1.00
N ALA A 31 8.42 -5.40 -0.24
CA ALA A 31 7.54 -5.56 -1.41
C ALA A 31 7.20 -7.01 -1.76
N ASP A 32 7.86 -8.01 -1.16
CA ASP A 32 7.52 -9.41 -1.38
C ASP A 32 6.20 -9.80 -0.68
N TYR A 33 5.81 -9.07 0.36
CA TYR A 33 4.66 -9.42 1.20
C TYR A 33 3.43 -8.58 0.86
N ALA A 34 2.29 -9.24 0.70
CA ALA A 34 0.98 -8.60 0.69
C ALA A 34 0.64 -8.04 2.07
N ILE A 35 0.93 -8.84 3.10
CA ILE A 35 0.74 -8.51 4.51
C ILE A 35 2.03 -8.79 5.27
N LEU A 36 2.54 -7.82 6.03
CA LEU A 36 3.67 -8.02 6.94
C LEU A 36 3.41 -7.40 8.31
N GLY A 37 3.30 -8.22 9.34
CA GLY A 37 3.20 -7.77 10.73
C GLY A 37 4.47 -8.09 11.53
N ALA A 38 4.97 -7.13 12.31
CA ALA A 38 6.08 -7.39 13.22
C ALA A 38 5.67 -8.29 14.40
N ASN A 39 4.42 -8.14 14.87
CA ASN A 39 3.88 -8.78 16.08
C ASN A 39 2.57 -9.53 15.81
N GLY A 40 2.35 -9.99 14.57
CA GLY A 40 1.16 -10.73 14.19
C GLY A 40 0.67 -10.34 12.80
N ALA A 41 0.33 -11.33 12.00
CA ALA A 41 -0.45 -11.17 10.78
C ALA A 41 -1.51 -12.25 10.84
N TYR A 42 -2.71 -11.89 11.31
CA TYR A 42 -3.69 -12.91 11.68
C TYR A 42 -5.12 -12.60 11.28
N ASP A 43 -5.83 -13.71 11.04
CA ASP A 43 -7.26 -13.75 10.87
C ASP A 43 -7.90 -14.16 12.19
N SER A 44 -8.73 -13.30 12.77
CA SER A 44 -9.33 -13.52 14.08
C SER A 44 -10.58 -14.38 14.05
N ASP A 45 -11.25 -14.55 12.90
CA ASP A 45 -12.47 -15.36 12.80
C ASP A 45 -13.00 -15.52 11.36
N SER A 46 -12.20 -15.93 10.38
CA SER A 46 -12.76 -16.14 9.04
C SER A 46 -12.38 -17.46 8.38
N THR A 47 -13.39 -18.07 7.78
CA THR A 47 -13.24 -19.06 6.71
C THR A 47 -13.36 -18.41 5.33
N VAL A 48 -13.40 -17.07 5.27
CA VAL A 48 -13.97 -16.29 4.17
C VAL A 48 -13.04 -15.22 3.62
N SER A 49 -11.99 -14.83 4.36
CA SER A 49 -10.92 -13.96 3.86
C SER A 49 -10.29 -14.55 2.59
N GLN A 50 -9.77 -13.67 1.73
CA GLN A 50 -9.07 -14.02 0.51
C GLN A 50 -7.87 -13.10 0.33
N ILE A 51 -6.68 -13.62 0.54
CA ILE A 51 -5.42 -12.89 0.41
C ILE A 51 -4.70 -13.38 -0.84
N THR A 52 -4.35 -12.46 -1.74
CA THR A 52 -3.46 -12.74 -2.87
C THR A 52 -2.09 -12.11 -2.62
N GLY A 53 -1.08 -12.97 -2.54
CA GLY A 53 0.31 -12.64 -2.21
C GLY A 53 0.74 -13.20 -0.85
N ASP A 54 2.03 -13.03 -0.55
CA ASP A 54 2.65 -13.65 0.61
C ASP A 54 2.31 -12.93 1.93
N VAL A 55 2.17 -13.68 3.01
CA VAL A 55 1.86 -13.18 4.35
C VAL A 55 3.04 -13.46 5.28
N GLY A 56 3.51 -12.44 5.98
CA GLY A 56 4.63 -12.53 6.91
C GLY A 56 4.25 -12.10 8.32
N SER A 57 4.64 -12.91 9.31
CA SER A 57 4.61 -12.52 10.72
C SER A 57 5.97 -12.74 11.36
N VAL A 58 6.67 -11.66 11.70
CA VAL A 58 8.01 -11.74 12.28
C VAL A 58 7.96 -12.44 13.64
N SER A 59 6.99 -12.06 14.46
CA SER A 59 6.63 -12.72 15.72
C SER A 59 5.10 -12.71 15.87
N GLY A 60 4.57 -13.29 16.95
CA GLY A 60 3.13 -13.31 17.21
C GLY A 60 2.36 -14.43 16.49
N SER A 61 1.05 -14.47 16.73
CA SER A 61 0.15 -15.49 16.18
C SER A 61 -0.11 -15.26 14.70
N LEU A 62 -0.36 -16.35 13.98
CA LEU A 62 -0.92 -16.30 12.63
C LEU A 62 -2.44 -16.32 12.64
N GLY A 63 -3.15 -16.96 13.59
CA GLY A 63 -4.63 -17.12 13.56
C GLY A 63 -5.24 -17.75 12.29
N ILE A 64 -4.44 -17.97 11.25
CA ILE A 64 -4.80 -18.47 9.93
C ILE A 64 -4.59 -19.98 9.99
N ASN A 65 -5.61 -20.76 9.66
CA ASN A 65 -5.56 -22.23 9.61
C ASN A 65 -4.52 -22.71 8.58
N ALA A 66 -3.25 -22.71 8.99
CA ALA A 66 -2.10 -22.87 8.12
C ALA A 66 -1.54 -24.29 8.22
N THR A 67 -1.25 -24.90 7.08
CA THR A 67 -0.60 -26.21 6.97
C THR A 67 0.87 -26.01 6.64
N LEU A 68 1.75 -26.49 7.53
CA LEU A 68 3.20 -26.37 7.35
C LEU A 68 3.68 -27.21 6.16
N SER A 69 4.55 -26.63 5.33
CA SER A 69 5.23 -27.33 4.24
C SER A 69 6.18 -28.42 4.77
N THR A 70 6.51 -29.39 3.91
CA THR A 70 7.39 -30.51 4.27
C THR A 70 8.80 -30.08 4.68
N ASP A 71 9.32 -29.01 4.08
CA ASP A 71 10.64 -28.45 4.44
C ASP A 71 10.59 -27.52 5.66
N GLY A 72 9.39 -27.22 6.16
CA GLY A 72 9.17 -26.37 7.33
C GLY A 72 9.48 -24.89 7.10
N THR A 73 9.69 -24.44 5.87
CA THR A 73 10.10 -23.05 5.57
C THR A 73 8.91 -22.11 5.35
N TYR A 74 7.75 -22.61 4.96
CA TYR A 74 6.52 -21.84 4.81
C TYR A 74 5.29 -22.69 5.18
N SER A 75 4.12 -22.06 5.22
CA SER A 75 2.84 -22.74 5.29
C SER A 75 1.87 -22.22 4.23
N THR A 76 0.79 -22.95 4.03
CA THR A 76 -0.30 -22.58 3.09
C THR A 76 -1.64 -22.61 3.82
N SER A 77 -2.59 -21.79 3.36
CA SER A 77 -3.96 -21.79 3.88
C SER A 77 -4.96 -21.60 2.73
N PRO A 78 -6.18 -22.14 2.81
CA PRO A 78 -7.20 -21.94 1.78
C PRO A 78 -7.53 -20.47 1.50
N ILE A 79 -7.35 -19.60 2.51
CA ILE A 79 -7.61 -18.17 2.40
C ILE A 79 -6.41 -17.37 1.84
N VAL A 80 -5.26 -18.01 1.57
CA VAL A 80 -4.05 -17.34 1.07
C VAL A 80 -3.62 -17.97 -0.26
N THR A 81 -3.79 -17.21 -1.34
CA THR A 81 -3.14 -17.47 -2.64
C THR A 81 -1.72 -16.90 -2.59
N GLY A 82 -0.83 -17.65 -1.95
CA GLY A 82 0.54 -17.25 -1.66
C GLY A 82 1.14 -18.17 -0.60
N LYS A 83 2.26 -17.75 -0.02
CA LYS A 83 2.92 -18.44 1.09
C LYS A 83 2.80 -17.64 2.38
N ILE A 84 2.68 -18.36 3.48
CA ILE A 84 2.69 -17.78 4.82
C ILE A 84 4.06 -18.08 5.44
N TYR A 85 4.68 -17.07 6.04
CA TYR A 85 6.00 -17.14 6.65
C TYR A 85 5.95 -16.64 8.09
N THR A 86 6.64 -17.34 8.99
CA THR A 86 6.76 -16.91 10.38
C THR A 86 8.18 -17.01 10.92
N GLY A 87 8.48 -16.21 11.95
CA GLY A 87 9.81 -16.20 12.57
C GLY A 87 10.22 -17.50 13.29
N ASN A 88 9.28 -18.42 13.51
CA ASN A 88 9.57 -19.75 14.10
C ASN A 88 9.71 -20.87 13.04
N TYR A 89 9.66 -20.56 11.74
CA TYR A 89 9.89 -21.53 10.67
C TYR A 89 11.38 -21.81 10.45
N VAL A 90 11.65 -22.85 9.66
CA VAL A 90 13.00 -23.29 9.32
C VAL A 90 13.72 -22.23 8.48
N SER A 91 15.05 -22.15 8.62
CA SER A 91 15.92 -21.31 7.79
C SER A 91 15.67 -21.55 6.29
N PRO A 92 15.63 -20.51 5.45
CA PRO A 92 16.04 -19.12 5.70
C PRO A 92 14.92 -18.17 6.16
N THR A 93 13.73 -18.67 6.47
CA THR A 93 12.53 -17.85 6.67
C THR A 93 12.65 -16.79 7.76
N PRO A 94 13.17 -17.08 8.97
CA PRO A 94 13.30 -16.05 10.00
C PRO A 94 14.22 -14.90 9.58
N ALA A 95 15.32 -15.20 8.89
CA ALA A 95 16.25 -14.17 8.41
C ALA A 95 15.60 -13.27 7.34
N LYS A 96 14.85 -13.86 6.40
CA LYS A 96 14.13 -13.11 5.36
C LYS A 96 13.06 -12.19 5.96
N LEU A 97 12.33 -12.64 6.97
CA LEU A 97 11.34 -11.80 7.66
C LEU A 97 12.00 -10.63 8.40
N GLN A 98 13.15 -10.85 9.03
CA GLN A 98 13.90 -9.78 9.69
C GLN A 98 14.43 -8.75 8.67
N THR A 99 14.88 -9.19 7.50
CA THR A 99 15.25 -8.28 6.40
C THR A 99 14.03 -7.47 5.92
N GLY A 100 12.89 -8.12 5.71
CA GLY A 100 11.65 -7.44 5.33
C GLY A 100 11.20 -6.39 6.36
N LEU A 101 11.34 -6.69 7.66
CA LEU A 101 11.02 -5.73 8.73
C LEU A 101 12.00 -4.54 8.76
N ALA A 102 13.28 -4.76 8.50
CA ALA A 102 14.26 -3.67 8.40
C ALA A 102 14.01 -2.76 7.18
N ASP A 103 13.61 -3.37 6.06
CA ASP A 103 13.21 -2.63 4.86
C ASP A 103 11.91 -1.85 5.09
N LEU A 104 10.93 -2.43 5.80
CA LEU A 104 9.73 -1.73 6.25
C LEU A 104 10.08 -0.50 7.10
N HIS A 105 11.02 -0.65 8.04
CA HIS A 105 11.53 0.45 8.88
C HIS A 105 12.14 1.57 8.05
N THR A 106 12.94 1.23 7.05
CA THR A 106 13.55 2.19 6.14
C THR A 106 12.50 2.92 5.30
N ALA A 107 11.54 2.19 4.73
CA ALA A 107 10.44 2.75 3.95
C ALA A 107 9.54 3.68 4.78
N TYR A 108 9.22 3.30 6.02
CA TYR A 108 8.44 4.14 6.94
C TYR A 108 9.15 5.45 7.27
N ASN A 109 10.44 5.39 7.63
CA ASN A 109 11.21 6.58 7.96
C ASN A 109 11.37 7.52 6.76
N ASP A 110 11.57 6.96 5.56
CA ASP A 110 11.61 7.75 4.32
C ASP A 110 10.26 8.43 4.07
N LEU A 111 9.16 7.66 4.10
CA LEU A 111 7.80 8.16 3.87
C LEU A 111 7.43 9.25 4.88
N MET A 112 7.59 8.99 6.18
CA MET A 112 7.24 9.92 7.26
C MET A 112 8.23 11.09 7.39
N GLY A 113 9.43 10.96 6.82
CA GLY A 113 10.48 11.99 6.82
C GLY A 113 10.43 12.95 5.64
N ARG A 114 9.58 12.73 4.62
CA ARG A 114 9.44 13.65 3.49
C ARG A 114 9.03 15.04 3.95
N THR A 115 9.65 16.07 3.37
CA THR A 115 9.41 17.48 3.69
C THR A 115 8.78 18.22 2.51
N SER A 116 8.36 19.46 2.74
CA SER A 116 7.72 20.32 1.73
C SER A 116 6.43 19.72 1.14
N PRO A 117 5.43 19.40 1.99
CA PRO A 117 4.15 18.87 1.51
C PRO A 117 3.45 19.85 0.58
N ASN A 118 2.82 19.32 -0.47
CA ASN A 118 1.93 20.07 -1.35
C ASN A 118 0.66 20.50 -0.59
N PHE A 119 0.21 19.67 0.35
CA PHE A 119 -0.99 19.90 1.14
C PHE A 119 -0.74 19.62 2.62
N VAL A 120 -1.08 20.59 3.47
CA VAL A 120 -1.00 20.47 4.93
C VAL A 120 -2.40 20.47 5.51
N ASN A 121 -2.70 19.43 6.30
CA ASN A 121 -3.95 19.24 7.03
C ASN A 121 -5.20 19.47 6.16
N LEU A 122 -5.19 18.92 4.93
CA LEU A 122 -6.25 19.15 3.97
C LEU A 122 -7.62 18.82 4.59
N ASN A 123 -8.52 19.82 4.58
CA ASN A 123 -9.88 19.70 5.12
C ASN A 123 -9.91 19.19 6.58
N GLY A 124 -8.89 19.49 7.38
CA GLY A 124 -8.79 19.04 8.78
C GLY A 124 -8.70 17.52 8.93
N GLY A 125 -8.23 16.80 7.91
CA GLY A 125 -8.12 15.34 7.91
C GLY A 125 -9.35 14.60 7.39
N ASN A 126 -10.44 15.28 7.03
CA ASN A 126 -11.58 14.61 6.41
C ASN A 126 -11.43 14.58 4.88
N LEU A 127 -11.15 13.39 4.32
CA LEU A 127 -10.95 13.18 2.89
C LEU A 127 -12.20 12.67 2.16
N GLY A 128 -13.31 12.42 2.87
CA GLY A 128 -14.55 11.99 2.25
C GLY A 128 -15.08 13.01 1.23
N GLY A 129 -15.47 12.53 0.06
CA GLY A 129 -16.04 13.34 -1.02
C GLY A 129 -15.00 14.19 -1.77
N ARG A 130 -13.70 13.98 -1.54
CA ARG A 130 -12.63 14.73 -2.19
C ARG A 130 -12.12 14.03 -3.44
N THR A 131 -11.57 14.84 -4.35
CA THR A 131 -10.76 14.36 -5.47
C THR A 131 -9.35 14.91 -5.29
N LEU A 132 -8.37 14.02 -5.21
CA LEU A 132 -6.99 14.36 -4.87
C LEU A 132 -6.09 14.25 -6.09
N SER A 133 -5.28 15.27 -6.34
CA SER A 133 -4.22 15.27 -7.35
C SER A 133 -2.91 14.73 -6.78
N PRO A 134 -1.95 14.28 -7.61
CA PRO A 134 -0.70 13.71 -7.14
C PRO A 134 0.08 14.66 -6.23
N GLY A 135 0.77 14.13 -5.22
CA GLY A 135 1.50 14.96 -4.27
C GLY A 135 1.79 14.35 -2.91
N LEU A 136 2.51 15.12 -2.11
CA LEU A 136 2.78 14.88 -0.70
C LEU A 136 1.73 15.58 0.17
N TYR A 137 1.01 14.80 0.96
CA TYR A 137 -0.01 15.23 1.90
C TYR A 137 0.48 14.99 3.33
N ASN A 138 0.45 16.01 4.17
CA ASN A 138 0.82 15.92 5.56
C ASN A 138 -0.36 16.22 6.47
N PHE A 139 -0.70 15.30 7.36
CA PHE A 139 -1.74 15.44 8.37
C PHE A 139 -1.10 15.34 9.77
N PRO A 140 -1.06 16.43 10.54
CA PRO A 140 -0.51 16.41 11.91
C PRO A 140 -1.42 15.66 12.90
N GLY A 141 -2.65 15.34 12.51
CA GLY A 141 -3.62 14.58 13.29
C GLY A 141 -4.14 13.35 12.52
N GLY A 142 -5.31 12.87 12.93
CA GLY A 142 -5.97 11.75 12.28
C GLY A 142 -6.62 12.11 10.94
N VAL A 143 -6.88 11.09 10.14
CA VAL A 143 -7.60 11.18 8.87
C VAL A 143 -8.85 10.30 8.92
N THR A 144 -9.93 10.80 8.34
CA THR A 144 -11.19 10.07 8.19
C THR A 144 -11.66 10.10 6.74
N ILE A 145 -12.05 8.94 6.22
CA ILE A 145 -12.67 8.78 4.89
C ILE A 145 -14.09 8.24 5.09
N SER A 146 -15.04 9.15 5.33
CA SER A 146 -16.45 8.80 5.65
C SER A 146 -17.36 8.69 4.42
N SER A 147 -16.88 9.09 3.24
CA SER A 147 -17.56 8.96 1.95
C SER A 147 -16.51 8.78 0.86
N THR A 148 -16.94 8.51 -0.37
CA THR A 148 -16.03 8.18 -1.48
C THR A 148 -14.90 9.20 -1.64
N LEU A 149 -13.67 8.73 -1.59
CA LEU A 149 -12.46 9.47 -1.90
C LEU A 149 -12.04 9.11 -3.34
N THR A 150 -11.79 10.11 -4.19
CA THR A 150 -11.25 9.89 -5.54
C THR A 150 -9.78 10.27 -5.58
N ILE A 151 -8.93 9.39 -6.10
CA ILE A 151 -7.52 9.65 -6.41
C ILE A 151 -7.38 9.67 -7.93
N THR A 152 -6.84 10.75 -8.48
CA THR A 152 -6.79 10.97 -9.93
C THR A 152 -5.39 11.30 -10.42
N GLY A 153 -4.88 10.51 -11.35
CA GLY A 153 -3.54 10.71 -11.90
C GLY A 153 -3.27 9.71 -13.01
N SER A 154 -2.13 9.83 -13.66
CA SER A 154 -1.61 8.86 -14.60
C SER A 154 -0.95 7.68 -13.87
N ALA A 155 -0.65 6.60 -14.60
CA ALA A 155 0.09 5.45 -14.07
C ALA A 155 1.54 5.77 -13.61
N ASN A 156 2.03 6.98 -13.91
CA ASN A 156 3.36 7.44 -13.53
C ASN A 156 3.33 8.41 -12.35
N ASP A 157 2.16 8.84 -11.90
CA ASP A 157 2.03 9.80 -10.81
C ASP A 157 2.08 9.11 -9.45
N TYR A 158 2.51 9.85 -8.41
CA TYR A 158 2.73 9.32 -7.06
C TYR A 158 2.01 10.14 -5.98
N TYR A 159 1.62 9.42 -4.92
CA TYR A 159 0.98 9.99 -3.74
C TYR A 159 1.70 9.51 -2.48
N ILE A 160 1.95 10.44 -1.56
CA ILE A 160 2.37 10.10 -0.20
C ILE A 160 1.44 10.80 0.78
N PHE A 161 0.80 10.02 1.64
CA PHE A 161 0.00 10.49 2.76
C PHE A 161 0.76 10.22 4.06
N GLN A 162 1.22 11.29 4.73
CA GLN A 162 1.81 11.24 6.07
C GLN A 162 0.73 11.55 7.10
N ILE A 163 0.32 10.57 7.90
CA ILE A 163 -0.75 10.69 8.88
C ILE A 163 -0.15 10.46 10.27
N GLN A 164 -0.04 11.51 11.08
CA GLN A 164 0.53 11.41 12.43
C GLN A 164 -0.46 10.86 13.46
N GLY A 165 -1.77 10.90 13.17
CA GLY A 165 -2.81 10.28 13.98
C GLY A 165 -3.28 8.94 13.45
N ALA A 166 -4.52 8.59 13.79
CA ALA A 166 -5.20 7.40 13.29
C ALA A 166 -5.78 7.63 11.88
N LEU A 167 -5.90 6.56 11.10
CA LEU A 167 -6.66 6.51 9.85
C LEU A 167 -7.96 5.73 10.08
N ASN A 168 -9.11 6.37 9.88
CA ASN A 168 -10.42 5.71 9.95
C ASN A 168 -11.07 5.70 8.56
N HIS A 169 -11.21 4.51 7.97
CA HIS A 169 -11.68 4.34 6.59
C HIS A 169 -13.02 3.61 6.52
N TYR A 170 -14.07 4.34 6.13
CA TYR A 170 -15.45 3.83 6.13
C TYR A 170 -16.03 3.60 4.73
N SER A 171 -15.34 4.02 3.68
CA SER A 171 -15.96 4.13 2.35
C SER A 171 -15.05 3.65 1.23
N GLN A 172 -15.30 4.10 0.00
CA GLN A 172 -14.57 3.67 -1.19
C GLN A 172 -13.43 4.64 -1.50
N ILE A 173 -12.25 4.12 -1.82
CA ILE A 173 -11.25 4.85 -2.59
C ILE A 173 -11.41 4.47 -4.07
N VAL A 174 -11.63 5.45 -4.93
CA VAL A 174 -11.82 5.27 -6.37
C VAL A 174 -10.64 5.85 -7.12
N LEU A 175 -9.99 5.03 -7.93
CA LEU A 175 -8.91 5.44 -8.80
C LEU A 175 -9.46 5.92 -10.15
N SER A 176 -8.90 7.01 -10.68
CA SER A 176 -9.28 7.56 -11.99
C SER A 176 -8.06 8.13 -12.73
N GLY A 177 -8.16 8.30 -14.05
CA GLY A 177 -7.07 8.85 -14.87
C GLY A 177 -5.95 7.87 -15.21
N GLY A 178 -6.00 6.63 -14.68
CA GLY A 178 -5.01 5.59 -14.93
C GLY A 178 -3.97 5.41 -13.82
N ILE A 179 -4.11 6.12 -12.69
CA ILE A 179 -3.32 5.89 -11.48
C ILE A 179 -3.46 4.44 -11.03
N ILE A 180 -2.35 3.87 -10.55
CA ILE A 180 -2.30 2.49 -10.07
C ILE A 180 -2.09 2.48 -8.55
N PRO A 181 -2.64 1.49 -7.81
CA PRO A 181 -2.51 1.40 -6.36
C PRO A 181 -1.05 1.39 -5.89
N GLU A 182 -0.14 0.81 -6.67
CA GLU A 182 1.28 0.65 -6.32
C GLU A 182 2.04 1.99 -6.20
N ASN A 183 1.45 3.08 -6.66
CA ASN A 183 2.01 4.44 -6.56
C ASN A 183 1.41 5.28 -5.42
N ILE A 184 0.51 4.71 -4.62
CA ILE A 184 -0.21 5.41 -3.56
C ILE A 184 0.29 4.90 -2.20
N PHE A 185 1.01 5.73 -1.46
CA PHE A 185 1.65 5.36 -0.21
C PHE A 185 0.99 6.05 0.99
N TRP A 186 0.66 5.26 2.01
CA TRP A 186 0.01 5.72 3.23
C TRP A 186 0.89 5.39 4.44
N GLY A 187 1.53 6.40 5.02
CA GLY A 187 2.22 6.28 6.30
C GLY A 187 1.30 6.70 7.43
N VAL A 188 1.01 5.79 8.35
CA VAL A 188 0.08 6.04 9.47
C VAL A 188 0.78 5.78 10.78
N ALA A 189 1.07 6.81 11.57
CA ALA A 189 1.75 6.65 12.85
C ALA A 189 0.84 6.00 13.91
N GLY A 190 -0.45 6.34 13.90
CA GLY A 190 -1.46 5.75 14.78
C GLY A 190 -2.03 4.44 14.26
N THR A 191 -3.19 4.08 14.77
CA THR A 191 -3.97 2.93 14.29
C THR A 191 -4.59 3.22 12.92
N ALA A 192 -4.50 2.27 12.00
CA ALA A 192 -5.30 2.27 10.78
C ALA A 192 -6.47 1.28 10.95
N THR A 193 -7.70 1.78 10.81
CA THR A 193 -8.92 0.99 10.94
C THR A 193 -9.73 1.10 9.65
N PHE A 194 -9.94 -0.04 9.02
CA PHE A 194 -10.80 -0.23 7.86
C PHE A 194 -12.11 -0.84 8.32
N TYR A 195 -13.22 -0.15 8.07
CA TYR A 195 -14.54 -0.59 8.51
C TYR A 195 -15.27 -1.37 7.43
N ALA A 196 -16.23 -2.20 7.82
CA ALA A 196 -17.06 -3.02 6.94
C ALA A 196 -17.53 -2.27 5.69
N THR A 197 -17.57 -2.97 4.56
CA THR A 197 -17.93 -2.47 3.22
C THR A 197 -16.96 -1.45 2.58
N SER A 198 -15.89 -1.04 3.27
CA SER A 198 -14.91 -0.13 2.70
C SER A 198 -14.03 -0.79 1.62
N HIS A 199 -13.55 0.04 0.67
CA HIS A 199 -12.56 -0.37 -0.33
C HIS A 199 -11.33 0.51 -0.25
N PHE A 200 -10.15 -0.08 -0.03
CA PHE A 200 -8.89 0.65 0.08
C PHE A 200 -7.99 0.44 -1.13
N GLU A 201 -7.23 1.48 -1.49
CA GLU A 201 -6.30 1.46 -2.61
C GLU A 201 -4.94 2.02 -2.15
N GLY A 202 -3.90 1.19 -2.24
CA GLY A 202 -2.52 1.61 -2.03
C GLY A 202 -1.69 0.75 -1.09
N ILE A 203 -0.51 1.26 -0.75
CA ILE A 203 0.47 0.63 0.12
C ILE A 203 0.42 1.31 1.48
N LEU A 204 -0.08 0.60 2.49
CA LEU A 204 -0.13 1.08 3.87
C LEU A 204 1.08 0.60 4.66
N ILE A 205 1.76 1.56 5.30
CA ILE A 205 2.90 1.36 6.20
C ILE A 205 2.54 1.97 7.56
N GLY A 206 2.20 1.10 8.51
CA GLY A 206 1.71 1.45 9.84
C GLY A 206 2.80 1.51 10.92
N GLY A 207 2.85 2.63 11.63
CA GLY A 207 3.49 2.79 12.94
C GLY A 207 2.78 2.00 14.03
N GLY A 208 1.44 2.04 14.01
CA GLY A 208 0.56 1.33 14.93
C GLY A 208 -0.20 0.16 14.29
N PRO A 209 -1.16 -0.42 15.02
CA PRO A 209 -1.96 -1.56 14.55
C PRO A 209 -2.75 -1.26 13.27
N VAL A 210 -2.95 -2.30 12.47
CA VAL A 210 -3.82 -2.27 11.29
C VAL A 210 -4.98 -3.24 11.53
N TRP A 211 -6.20 -2.72 11.47
CA TRP A 211 -7.43 -3.46 11.73
C TRP A 211 -8.36 -3.42 10.52
N PHE A 212 -8.82 -4.58 10.10
CA PHE A 212 -9.98 -4.72 9.23
C PHE A 212 -11.13 -5.17 10.10
N GLN A 213 -12.03 -4.24 10.42
CA GLN A 213 -13.10 -4.44 11.37
C GLN A 213 -14.40 -4.77 10.64
N ASP A 214 -14.84 -6.02 10.77
CA ASP A 214 -16.23 -6.40 10.52
C ASP A 214 -17.02 -6.38 11.84
N TYR A 215 -18.23 -5.83 11.81
CA TYR A 215 -19.15 -5.84 12.96
C TYR A 215 -20.28 -6.87 12.79
N GLY A 216 -20.26 -7.67 11.71
CA GLY A 216 -21.28 -8.68 11.43
C GLY A 216 -21.13 -9.97 12.25
N THR A 217 -22.24 -10.50 12.75
CA THR A 217 -22.35 -11.89 13.24
C THR A 217 -23.06 -12.75 12.18
N GLY A 218 -22.51 -13.91 11.81
CA GLY A 218 -23.16 -14.86 10.90
C GLY A 218 -22.77 -14.74 9.41
N ASP A 219 -23.65 -15.16 8.50
CA ASP A 219 -23.45 -15.22 7.03
C ASP A 219 -23.66 -13.85 6.33
N ASP A 220 -23.99 -12.80 7.09
CA ASP A 220 -24.18 -11.42 6.62
C ASP A 220 -22.86 -10.60 6.65
N ARG A 221 -21.72 -11.26 6.80
CA ARG A 221 -20.41 -10.61 6.77
C ARG A 221 -20.08 -10.16 5.35
N ILE A 222 -20.02 -8.85 5.16
CA ILE A 222 -19.75 -8.25 3.85
C ILE A 222 -18.24 -8.02 3.75
N PRO A 223 -17.56 -8.68 2.80
CA PRO A 223 -16.11 -8.67 2.79
C PRO A 223 -15.56 -7.26 2.54
N LEU A 224 -14.58 -6.89 3.35
CA LEU A 224 -13.78 -5.68 3.11
C LEU A 224 -12.87 -5.96 1.92
N SER A 225 -12.63 -4.99 1.04
CA SER A 225 -11.72 -5.22 -0.09
C SER A 225 -10.63 -4.18 -0.15
N GLY A 226 -9.46 -4.57 -0.63
CA GLY A 226 -8.42 -3.61 -0.95
C GLY A 226 -7.45 -4.14 -1.98
N THR A 227 -7.02 -3.26 -2.87
CA THR A 227 -5.88 -3.54 -3.75
C THR A 227 -4.67 -2.84 -3.17
N GLY A 228 -3.66 -3.61 -2.81
CA GLY A 228 -2.54 -3.04 -2.09
C GLY A 228 -1.73 -3.98 -1.24
N ARG A 229 -0.97 -3.37 -0.33
CA ARG A 229 -0.13 -4.04 0.65
C ARG A 229 -0.32 -3.38 1.99
N PHE A 230 -0.25 -4.19 3.06
CA PHE A 230 -0.46 -3.72 4.41
C PHE A 230 0.67 -4.21 5.30
N ALA A 231 1.42 -3.29 5.90
CA ALA A 231 2.43 -3.66 6.86
C ALA A 231 2.41 -2.77 8.08
N SER A 232 2.86 -3.33 9.20
CA SER A 232 2.82 -2.65 10.48
C SER A 232 3.97 -3.09 11.40
N PHE A 233 4.54 -2.15 12.15
CA PHE A 233 5.43 -2.47 13.28
C PHE A 233 4.70 -3.04 14.50
N ALA A 234 3.36 -3.04 14.47
CA ALA A 234 2.52 -3.77 15.39
C ALA A 234 2.03 -5.06 14.71
N PHE A 235 0.73 -5.25 14.63
CA PHE A 235 0.10 -6.39 13.96
C PHE A 235 -0.81 -5.90 12.84
N VAL A 236 -1.10 -6.81 11.91
CA VAL A 236 -2.16 -6.67 10.91
C VAL A 236 -3.21 -7.73 11.22
N GLU A 237 -4.35 -7.29 11.72
CA GLU A 237 -5.51 -8.15 11.94
C GLU A 237 -6.50 -7.95 10.82
N PHE A 238 -6.81 -9.03 10.09
CA PHE A 238 -7.76 -9.01 9.00
C PHE A 238 -8.92 -9.95 9.27
N GLN A 239 -10.14 -9.45 9.16
CA GLN A 239 -11.36 -10.24 9.29
C GLN A 239 -12.20 -10.06 8.04
N ASP A 240 -12.61 -11.18 7.44
CA ASP A 240 -13.46 -11.22 6.24
C ASP A 240 -12.96 -10.29 5.13
N ALA A 241 -11.64 -10.29 4.92
CA ALA A 241 -10.98 -9.34 4.03
C ALA A 241 -10.55 -9.99 2.72
N THR A 242 -10.86 -9.34 1.60
CA THR A 242 -10.32 -9.63 0.27
C THR A 242 -9.19 -8.66 -0.04
N ILE A 243 -7.95 -9.11 0.07
CA ILE A 243 -6.75 -8.30 -0.20
C ILE A 243 -6.07 -8.84 -1.45
N ILE A 244 -5.90 -7.97 -2.44
CA ILE A 244 -5.21 -8.30 -3.68
C ILE A 244 -3.94 -7.47 -3.75
N SER A 245 -2.80 -8.11 -3.52
CA SER A 245 -1.51 -7.51 -3.86
C SER A 245 -1.09 -7.93 -5.27
N ARG A 246 -0.54 -6.99 -6.03
CA ARG A 246 0.08 -7.26 -7.33
C ARG A 246 1.59 -7.05 -7.22
N GLU A 247 2.36 -7.66 -8.13
CA GLU A 247 3.80 -7.44 -8.20
C GLU A 247 4.13 -5.95 -8.27
N TRP A 248 5.00 -5.49 -7.37
CA TRP A 248 5.44 -4.11 -7.37
C TRP A 248 6.46 -3.90 -8.48
N ARG A 249 6.24 -2.91 -9.36
CA ARG A 249 6.97 -2.76 -10.63
C ARG A 249 8.18 -1.83 -10.61
N GLY A 250 8.67 -1.38 -9.47
CA GLY A 250 9.97 -0.70 -9.43
C GLY A 250 10.03 0.69 -10.06
N PHE A 251 11.24 1.26 -9.99
CA PHE A 251 11.60 2.69 -9.96
C PHE A 251 11.73 3.42 -11.32
N ASP A 252 11.12 2.94 -12.40
CA ASP A 252 11.58 3.35 -13.74
C ASP A 252 11.42 4.85 -14.05
N SER A 253 10.45 5.55 -13.45
CA SER A 253 10.16 6.97 -13.78
C SER A 253 10.97 8.01 -12.99
N CYS A 254 11.30 7.76 -11.71
CA CYS A 254 11.96 8.76 -10.86
C CYS A 254 13.48 8.86 -11.06
N ARG A 255 14.09 7.82 -11.63
CA ARG A 255 15.55 7.76 -11.83
C ARG A 255 16.03 8.69 -12.97
N GLU A 256 15.16 8.98 -13.93
CA GLU A 256 15.49 9.84 -15.07
C GLU A 256 15.58 11.33 -14.67
N LEU A 257 14.78 11.76 -13.69
CA LEU A 257 14.78 13.14 -13.16
C LEU A 257 16.07 13.50 -12.40
N ALA A 258 16.65 12.54 -11.68
CA ALA A 258 17.89 12.76 -10.93
C ALA A 258 19.13 12.88 -11.83
N MET A 259 19.08 12.34 -13.04
CA MET A 259 20.21 12.37 -13.99
C MET A 259 20.23 13.61 -14.91
N THR A 260 19.12 14.35 -15.03
CA THR A 260 19.05 15.61 -15.79
C THR A 260 19.29 16.87 -14.94
N ALA A 261 19.56 16.72 -13.64
CA ALA A 261 19.82 17.81 -12.72
C ALA A 261 21.32 17.98 -12.36
N LEU A 262 22.22 17.34 -13.11
CA LEU A 262 23.68 17.46 -13.01
C LEU A 262 24.29 17.98 -14.32
#